data_AF-A0A1Y3WVS8-F1
#
_entry.id   AF-A0A1Y3WVS8-F1
#
_cell.length_a   1.000
_cell.length_b   1.000
_cell.length_c   1.000
_cell.angle_alpha   90.00
_cell.angle_beta   90.00
_cell.angle_gamma   90.00
#
_symmetry.space_group_name_H-M   'P 1'
#
loop_
_entity.id
_entity.type
_entity.pdbx_description
1 polymer ?
#
loop_
_entity_poly.entity_id
_entity_poly.type
_entity_poly.pdbx_seq_one_letter_code
_entity_poly.pdbx_strand_id
1 'polypeptide(L)'
;MKENSSISYRQYNQLLQKLMELERQGDMELYAGDCPLESTGAVLDAEQHYTICHYMQCRSCGALYFVGACVRGAPVFRQVADIKKENLDTRLWGRCGTYYLQKKD
;
A
#
# COMPACT_ATOMS: atom_id res chain seq x y z
N MET A 1 -4.38 -20.75 -13.59
CA MET A 1 -3.67 -19.59 -14.19
C MET A 1 -3.71 -18.47 -13.17
N LYS A 2 -2.55 -17.97 -12.70
CA LYS A 2 -2.50 -16.74 -11.89
C LYS A 2 -2.36 -15.60 -12.88
N GLU A 3 -3.41 -14.80 -13.07
CA GLU A 3 -3.35 -13.59 -13.88
C GLU A 3 -2.27 -12.67 -13.32
N ASN A 4 -1.23 -12.43 -14.12
CA ASN A 4 -0.23 -11.44 -13.84
C ASN A 4 -0.84 -10.08 -14.22
N SER A 5 -1.60 -9.48 -13.29
CA SER A 5 -2.22 -8.16 -13.44
C SER A 5 -1.16 -7.06 -13.31
N SER A 6 -0.17 -7.06 -14.21
CA SER A 6 0.82 -6.00 -14.29
C SER A 6 0.13 -4.70 -14.71
N ILE A 7 0.04 -3.75 -13.78
CA ILE A 7 -0.47 -2.41 -14.06
C ILE A 7 0.68 -1.53 -14.54
N SER A 8 0.40 -0.57 -15.42
CA SER A 8 1.40 0.44 -15.82
C SER A 8 1.63 1.46 -14.70
N TYR A 9 2.77 2.16 -14.70
CA TYR A 9 3.01 3.25 -13.73
C TYR A 9 1.99 4.38 -13.83
N ARG A 10 1.46 4.67 -15.03
CA ARG A 10 0.39 5.66 -15.19
C ARG A 10 -0.87 5.25 -14.42
N GLN A 11 -1.27 3.98 -14.53
CA GLN A 11 -2.41 3.44 -13.79
C GLN A 11 -2.12 3.39 -12.29
N TYR A 12 -0.90 3.03 -11.90
CA TYR A 12 -0.48 3.08 -10.50
C TYR A 12 -0.60 4.48 -9.91
N ASN A 13 -0.12 5.51 -10.62
CA ASN A 13 -0.23 6.90 -10.17
C ASN A 13 -1.69 7.33 -10.03
N GLN A 14 -2.56 6.96 -10.98
CA GLN A 14 -4.01 7.24 -10.89
C GLN A 14 -4.66 6.53 -9.70
N LEU A 15 -4.31 5.26 -9.48
CA LEU A 15 -4.77 4.48 -8.33
C LEU A 15 -4.31 5.12 -7.02
N LEU A 16 -3.04 5.49 -6.91
CA LEU A 16 -2.48 6.12 -5.73
C LEU A 16 -3.20 7.44 -5.40
N GLN A 17 -3.43 8.29 -6.40
CA GLN A 17 -4.20 9.52 -6.22
C GLN A 17 -5.63 9.24 -5.73
N LYS A 18 -6.29 8.21 -6.27
CA LYS A 18 -7.63 7.83 -5.80
C LYS A 18 -7.61 7.32 -4.36
N LEU A 19 -6.61 6.54 -3.98
CA LEU A 19 -6.45 6.05 -2.60
C LEU A 19 -6.19 7.19 -1.62
N MET A 20 -5.40 8.19 -1.99
CA MET A 20 -5.19 9.40 -1.19
C MET A 20 -6.50 10.18 -0.99
N GLU A 21 -7.32 10.28 -2.04
CA GLU A 21 -8.64 10.92 -1.93
C GLU A 21 -9.56 10.16 -0.96
N LEU A 22 -9.65 8.84 -1.09
CA LEU A 22 -10.48 7.99 -0.24
C LEU A 22 -9.99 7.96 1.21
N GLU A 23 -8.67 7.98 1.43
CA GLU A 23 -8.08 8.10 2.76
C GLU A 23 -8.46 9.44 3.42
N ARG A 24 -8.33 10.54 2.67
CA ARG A 24 -8.70 11.88 3.15
C ARG A 24 -10.21 12.01 3.45
N GLN A 25 -11.06 11.33 2.68
CA GLN A 25 -12.50 11.25 2.91
C GLN A 25 -12.85 10.35 4.11
N GLY A 26 -11.92 9.50 4.55
CA GLY A 26 -12.14 8.53 5.62
C GLY A 26 -12.81 7.24 5.16
N ASP A 27 -13.05 7.04 3.86
CA ASP A 27 -13.65 5.82 3.32
C ASP A 27 -12.67 4.64 3.35
N MET A 28 -11.38 4.96 3.25
CA MET A 28 -10.27 4.03 3.41
C MET A 28 -9.29 4.51 4.48
N GLU A 29 -8.45 3.62 4.96
CA GLU A 29 -7.30 3.95 5.79
C GLU A 29 -6.06 3.20 5.34
N LEU A 30 -4.90 3.83 5.52
CA LEU A 30 -3.63 3.11 5.50
C LEU A 30 -3.55 2.19 6.72
N TYR A 31 -3.79 0.90 6.49
CA TYR A 31 -3.72 -0.12 7.51
C TYR A 31 -2.28 -0.40 7.92
N ALA A 32 -1.41 -0.64 6.94
CA ALA A 32 0.02 -0.83 7.14
C ALA A 32 0.76 -0.40 5.88
N GLY A 33 1.91 0.26 6.00
CA GLY A 33 2.71 0.61 4.83
C GLY A 33 4.11 1.07 5.17
N ASP A 34 4.89 1.26 4.12
CA ASP A 34 6.27 1.72 4.21
C ASP A 34 6.36 3.23 4.51
N CYS A 35 5.41 4.01 3.98
CA CYS A 35 5.30 5.44 4.22
C CYS A 35 3.83 5.88 4.15
N PRO A 36 3.50 7.14 4.52
CA PRO A 36 2.22 7.74 4.16
C PRO A 36 2.03 7.78 2.63
N LEU A 37 0.79 7.67 2.14
CA LEU A 37 0.51 7.66 0.69
C LEU A 37 1.06 8.91 -0.01
N GLU A 38 0.89 10.08 0.60
CA GLU A 38 1.40 11.36 0.11
C GLU A 38 2.93 11.42 -0.02
N SER A 39 3.66 10.61 0.76
CA SER A 39 5.12 10.55 0.73
C SER A 39 5.67 9.60 -0.34
N THR A 40 4.81 8.80 -0.99
CA THR A 40 5.23 7.76 -1.96
C THR A 40 6.14 8.33 -3.05
N GLY A 41 5.79 9.49 -3.64
CA GLY A 41 6.58 10.10 -4.70
C GLY A 41 7.99 10.47 -4.25
N ALA A 42 8.09 11.19 -3.13
CA ALA A 42 9.37 11.60 -2.56
C ALA A 42 10.26 10.40 -2.17
N VAL A 43 9.66 9.32 -1.65
CA VAL A 43 10.40 8.10 -1.30
C VAL A 43 10.89 7.36 -2.55
N LEU A 44 10.10 7.31 -3.62
CA LEU A 44 10.55 6.74 -4.90
C LEU A 44 11.70 7.57 -5.50
N ASP A 45 11.58 8.90 -5.50
CA ASP A 45 12.58 9.82 -6.04
C ASP A 45 13.91 9.77 -5.25
N ALA A 46 13.84 9.51 -3.94
CA ALA A 46 15.03 9.36 -3.11
C ALA A 46 15.79 8.05 -3.35
N GLU A 47 15.16 7.06 -4.01
CA GLU A 47 15.70 5.73 -4.32
C GLU A 47 16.33 4.97 -3.13
N GLN A 48 16.01 5.34 -1.88
CA GLN A 48 16.57 4.69 -0.68
C GLN A 48 16.06 3.26 -0.51
N HIS A 49 14.82 3.01 -0.94
CA HIS A 49 14.21 1.69 -0.98
C HIS A 49 13.62 1.44 -2.37
N TYR A 50 13.99 0.32 -2.98
CA TYR A 50 13.58 -0.01 -4.35
C TYR A 50 12.09 -0.36 -4.49
N THR A 51 11.41 -0.67 -3.39
CA THR A 51 10.01 -1.06 -3.36
C THR A 51 9.26 -0.32 -2.27
N ILE A 52 8.09 0.22 -2.59
CA ILE A 52 7.15 0.79 -1.63
C ILE A 52 5.88 -0.05 -1.66
N CYS A 53 5.41 -0.41 -0.47
CA CYS A 53 4.23 -1.23 -0.25
C CYS A 53 3.26 -0.55 0.71
N HIS A 54 1.97 -0.65 0.39
CA HIS A 54 0.86 -0.20 1.21
C HIS A 54 -0.22 -1.27 1.28
N TYR A 55 -0.86 -1.37 2.44
CA TYR A 55 -2.07 -2.13 2.70
C TYR A 55 -3.16 -1.13 3.06
N MET A 56 -4.16 -1.02 2.20
CA MET A 56 -5.29 -0.12 2.36
C MET A 56 -6.49 -0.92 2.84
N GLN A 57 -7.15 -0.44 3.90
CA GLN A 57 -8.37 -1.06 4.42
C GLN A 57 -9.57 -0.16 4.13
N CYS A 58 -10.65 -0.74 3.60
CA CYS A 58 -11.93 -0.04 3.53
C CYS A 58 -12.57 0.01 4.92
N ARG A 59 -12.93 1.21 5.40
CA ARG A 59 -13.51 1.37 6.74
C ARG A 59 -14.92 0.79 6.86
N SER A 60 -15.68 0.73 5.77
CA SER A 60 -17.08 0.30 5.80
C SER A 60 -17.24 -1.22 5.85
N CYS A 61 -16.42 -1.97 5.10
CA CYS A 61 -16.54 -3.43 4.97
C CYS A 61 -15.30 -4.21 5.45
N GLY A 62 -14.22 -3.53 5.83
CA GLY A 62 -12.99 -4.17 6.32
C GLY A 62 -12.13 -4.82 5.24
N ALA A 63 -12.52 -4.75 3.96
CA ALA A 63 -11.74 -5.32 2.85
C ALA A 63 -10.34 -4.69 2.77
N LEU A 64 -9.34 -5.55 2.59
CA LEU A 64 -7.92 -5.16 2.51
C LEU A 64 -7.39 -5.27 1.09
N TYR A 65 -6.57 -4.30 0.70
CA TYR A 65 -5.95 -4.23 -0.62
C TYR A 65 -4.46 -3.95 -0.48
N PHE A 66 -3.65 -4.70 -1.23
CA PHE A 66 -2.22 -4.46 -1.35
C PHE A 66 -1.95 -3.61 -2.59
N VAL A 67 -1.14 -2.57 -2.41
CA VAL A 67 -0.67 -1.65 -3.46
C VAL A 67 0.83 -1.56 -3.32
N GLY A 68 1.58 -1.96 -4.35
CA GLY A 68 3.03 -1.89 -4.31
C GLY A 68 3.63 -1.41 -5.62
N ALA A 69 4.70 -0.63 -5.54
CA ALA A 69 5.51 -0.25 -6.69
C ALA A 69 6.98 -0.55 -6.42
N CYS A 70 7.66 -1.11 -7.41
CA CYS A 70 9.10 -1.22 -7.46
C CYS A 70 9.61 -0.17 -8.44
N VAL A 71 10.76 0.48 -8.23
CA VAL A 71 11.35 1.40 -9.24
C VAL A 71 11.84 0.67 -10.50
N ARG A 72 11.99 -0.66 -10.44
CA ARG A 72 12.49 -1.52 -11.54
C ARG A 72 11.45 -2.52 -12.06
N GLY A 73 10.21 -2.47 -11.58
CA GLY A 73 9.23 -3.52 -11.85
C GLY A 73 7.82 -2.97 -12.01
N ALA A 74 6.94 -3.78 -12.61
CA ALA A 74 5.54 -3.42 -12.72
C ALA A 74 4.92 -3.26 -11.33
N PRO A 75 4.18 -2.17 -11.06
CA PRO A 75 3.39 -2.07 -9.85
C PRO A 75 2.35 -3.18 -9.77
N VAL A 76 1.92 -3.49 -8.54
CA VAL A 76 1.01 -4.57 -8.20
C VAL A 76 -0.14 -4.01 -7.39
N PHE A 77 -1.36 -4.34 -7.79
CA PHE A 77 -2.57 -4.11 -7.02
C PHE A 77 -3.34 -5.42 -6.89
N ARG A 78 -3.75 -5.77 -5.68
CA ARG A 78 -4.57 -6.96 -5.43
C ARG A 78 -5.37 -6.84 -4.14
N GLN A 79 -6.49 -7.54 -4.06
CA GLN A 79 -7.17 -7.76 -2.80
C GLN A 79 -6.37 -8.76 -1.92
N VAL A 80 -6.38 -8.52 -0.62
CA VAL A 80 -5.76 -9.39 0.39
C VAL A 80 -6.87 -10.20 1.06
N ALA A 81 -6.82 -11.51 0.91
CA ALA A 81 -7.81 -12.42 1.51
C ALA A 81 -7.53 -12.69 3.00
N ASP A 82 -6.25 -12.74 3.40
CA ASP A 82 -5.85 -13.03 4.77
C ASP A 82 -4.56 -12.28 5.12
N ILE A 83 -4.70 -11.24 5.93
CA ILE A 83 -3.60 -10.36 6.34
C ILE A 83 -2.53 -11.09 7.16
N LYS A 84 -2.88 -12.17 7.86
CA LYS A 84 -1.93 -12.93 8.69
C LYS A 84 -0.87 -13.63 7.84
N LYS A 85 -1.16 -13.85 6.55
CA LYS A 85 -0.22 -14.47 5.59
C LYS A 85 0.73 -13.48 4.92
N GLU A 86 0.51 -12.17 5.09
CA GLU A 86 1.30 -11.14 4.43
C GLU A 86 2.64 -10.85 5.14
N ASN A 87 2.82 -11.36 6.36
CA ASN A 87 4.02 -11.21 7.20
C ASN A 87 4.57 -9.77 7.21
N LEU A 88 3.73 -8.83 7.63
CA LEU A 88 3.95 -7.38 7.52
C LEU A 88 5.29 -6.93 8.11
N ASP A 89 5.72 -7.53 9.22
CA ASP A 89 6.97 -7.15 9.89
C ASP A 89 8.22 -7.41 9.02
N THR A 90 8.16 -8.40 8.13
CA THR A 90 9.25 -8.71 7.18
C THR A 90 9.07 -8.02 5.83
N ARG A 91 7.82 -7.80 5.42
CA ARG A 91 7.48 -7.33 4.08
C ARG A 91 7.52 -5.82 3.95
N LEU A 92 7.26 -5.11 5.03
CA LEU A 92 7.35 -3.67 5.10
C LEU A 92 8.65 -3.30 5.79
N TRP A 93 9.38 -2.36 5.19
CA TRP A 93 10.54 -1.73 5.84
C TRP A 93 10.11 -0.53 6.68
N GLY A 94 8.98 0.08 6.34
CA GLY A 94 8.36 1.12 7.17
C GLY A 94 7.34 0.57 8.16
N ARG A 95 6.82 1.48 8.99
CA ARG A 95 5.90 1.21 10.09
C ARG A 95 4.78 2.27 10.15
N CYS A 96 4.20 2.60 9.00
CA CYS A 96 3.10 3.55 8.88
C CYS A 96 1.75 2.85 8.85
N GLY A 97 0.70 3.51 9.37
CA GLY A 97 -0.68 3.01 9.35
C GLY A 97 -1.21 2.52 10.69
N THR A 98 -2.52 2.24 10.72
CA THR A 98 -3.28 1.93 11.94
C THR A 98 -2.83 0.66 12.65
N TYR A 99 -2.34 -0.35 11.92
CA TYR A 99 -1.79 -1.59 12.47
C TYR A 99 -0.66 -1.35 13.47
N TYR A 100 0.22 -0.38 13.19
CA TYR A 100 1.37 -0.09 14.05
C TYR A 100 1.03 0.86 15.19
N LEU A 101 -0.08 1.61 15.09
CA LEU A 101 -0.59 2.42 16.20
C LEU A 101 -1.22 1.56 17.29
N GLN A 102 -1.86 0.45 16.91
CA GLN A 102 -2.51 -0.49 17.83
C GLN A 102 -1.53 -1.42 18.58
N LYS A 103 -0.27 -1.52 18.14
CA LYS A 103 0.78 -2.35 18.80
C LYS A 103 1.52 -1.61 19.94
N LYS A 104 1.10 -0.41 20.32
CA LYS A 104 1.77 0.42 21.34
C LYS A 104 1.30 0.15 22.78
N ASP A 105 0.48 -0.87 23.00
CA ASP A 105 0.02 -1.31 24.33
C ASP A 105 0.84 -2.49 24.87
#